data_AF-A0A238ZJU5-F1
#
_entry.id   AF-A0A238ZJU5-F1
#
_cell.length_a   1.000
_cell.length_b   1.000
_cell.length_c   1.000
_cell.angle_alpha   90.00
_cell.angle_beta   90.00
_cell.angle_gamma   90.00
#
_symmetry.space_group_name_H-M   'P 1'
#
loop_
_entity.id
_entity.type
_entity.pdbx_description
1 polymer ?
#
loop_
_entity_poly.entity_id
_entity_poly.type
_entity_poly.pdbx_seq_one_letter_code
_entity_poly.pdbx_strand_id
1 'polypeptide(L)'
;MYIFRLVVAILILTATTVSAQNKAEKVELIDMAKDLIITKKQESNIKQVWWIPSEYWRIALTDSPDIGEEIITDIETKLVGYSLFSVVNSDISPFSGFKKRDATITIIHNNEILLPLPEEEIPTDIKELIDVFRPTLAGMAGQLGEQMIFYVFKNELEDGTTAISPYNTGKLYVKVNDVDFIYRLPLQSMVAKKVCPEDQEQLNGNWDYCPWHGIKLIEQN
;
A
#
# COMPACT_ATOMS: atom_id res chain seq x y z
N MET A 1 56.31 -1.40 39.07
CA MET A 1 56.45 -0.54 37.88
C MET A 1 55.65 -1.19 36.76
N TYR A 2 54.49 -0.60 36.45
CA TYR A 2 53.73 -0.58 35.20
C TYR A 2 53.87 -1.77 34.21
N ILE A 3 52.79 -2.55 33.97
CA ILE A 3 51.85 -2.42 32.80
C ILE A 3 52.28 -3.40 31.67
N PHE A 4 51.45 -4.11 30.87
CA PHE A 4 50.14 -3.86 30.27
C PHE A 4 49.44 -5.22 30.00
N ARG A 5 48.12 -5.28 30.19
CA ARG A 5 47.24 -6.42 29.89
C ARG A 5 46.99 -6.54 28.38
N LEU A 6 47.11 -7.74 27.79
CA LEU A 6 46.59 -8.00 26.45
C LEU A 6 45.20 -8.62 26.57
N VAL A 7 44.15 -7.80 26.40
CA VAL A 7 42.78 -8.28 26.18
C VAL A 7 42.50 -8.13 24.70
N VAL A 8 42.44 -9.24 23.98
CA VAL A 8 42.03 -9.27 22.57
C VAL A 8 40.51 -9.36 22.55
N ALA A 9 39.84 -8.24 22.31
CA ALA A 9 38.42 -8.19 22.03
C ALA A 9 38.22 -8.41 20.52
N ILE A 10 37.68 -9.58 20.14
CA ILE A 10 37.25 -9.88 18.78
C ILE A 10 35.84 -9.28 18.62
N LEU A 11 35.75 -8.15 17.91
CA LEU A 11 34.49 -7.55 17.49
C LEU A 11 33.99 -8.30 16.25
N ILE A 12 33.01 -9.18 16.40
CA ILE A 12 32.29 -9.78 15.28
C ILE A 12 31.26 -8.75 14.79
N LEU A 13 31.61 -7.98 13.75
CA LEU A 13 30.64 -7.19 13.00
C LEU A 13 29.79 -8.17 12.17
N THR A 14 28.60 -8.52 12.67
CA THR A 14 27.57 -9.10 11.82
C THR A 14 27.02 -7.97 10.94
N ALA A 15 27.52 -7.86 9.72
CA ALA A 15 26.91 -7.02 8.69
C ALA A 15 25.55 -7.61 8.31
N THR A 16 24.49 -7.16 8.98
CA THR A 16 23.13 -7.32 8.46
C THR A 16 23.03 -6.47 7.21
N THR A 17 23.18 -7.07 6.03
CA THR A 17 22.82 -6.44 4.77
C THR A 17 21.31 -6.32 4.74
N VAL A 18 20.76 -5.28 5.37
CA VAL A 18 19.43 -4.79 5.02
C VAL A 18 19.58 -4.29 3.59
N SER A 19 19.16 -5.11 2.62
CA SER A 19 19.02 -4.65 1.24
C SER A 19 17.93 -3.59 1.23
N ALA A 20 18.33 -2.33 1.32
CA ALA A 20 17.44 -1.21 1.08
C ALA A 20 16.98 -1.30 -0.37
N GLN A 21 15.68 -1.50 -0.60
CA GLN A 21 15.12 -1.45 -1.95
C GLN A 21 15.08 0.02 -2.39
N ASN A 22 15.60 0.30 -3.59
CA ASN A 22 15.56 1.64 -4.15
C ASN A 22 14.12 2.01 -4.53
N LYS A 23 13.68 3.21 -4.13
CA LYS A 23 12.41 3.77 -4.57
C LYS A 23 12.44 4.03 -6.07
N ALA A 24 11.30 3.89 -6.73
CA ALA A 24 11.18 4.28 -8.14
C ALA A 24 11.43 5.79 -8.29
N GLU A 25 12.17 6.18 -9.34
CA GLU A 25 12.41 7.59 -9.67
C GLU A 25 11.10 8.32 -10.05
N LYS A 26 10.23 7.61 -10.78
CA LYS A 26 8.90 8.06 -11.15
C LYS A 26 7.91 6.91 -10.98
N VAL A 27 6.76 7.20 -10.37
CA VAL A 27 5.65 6.25 -10.22
C VAL A 27 4.51 6.67 -11.14
N GLU A 28 4.11 5.78 -12.05
CA GLU A 28 2.96 6.01 -12.92
C GLU A 28 1.66 5.65 -12.18
N LEU A 29 0.68 6.56 -12.16
CA LEU A 29 -0.57 6.41 -11.42
C LEU A 29 -1.33 5.13 -11.77
N ILE A 30 -1.36 4.77 -13.06
CA ILE A 30 -2.06 3.56 -13.55
C ILE A 30 -1.42 2.30 -12.98
N ASP A 31 -0.09 2.25 -12.89
CA ASP A 31 0.61 1.08 -12.35
C ASP A 31 0.44 1.00 -10.82
N MET A 32 0.45 2.14 -10.13
CA MET A 32 0.11 2.17 -8.71
C MET A 32 -1.34 1.72 -8.45
N ALA A 33 -2.30 2.15 -9.27
CA ALA A 33 -3.69 1.73 -9.14
C ALA A 33 -3.87 0.22 -9.30
N LYS A 34 -3.13 -0.42 -10.23
CA LYS A 34 -3.13 -1.89 -10.38
C LYS A 34 -2.62 -2.61 -9.14
N ASP A 35 -1.62 -2.05 -8.47
CA ASP A 35 -1.04 -2.61 -7.25
C ASP A 35 -1.94 -2.40 -6.01
N LEU A 36 -2.68 -1.28 -5.97
CA LEU A 36 -3.52 -0.88 -4.84
C LEU A 36 -4.94 -1.46 -4.88
N ILE A 37 -5.45 -1.79 -6.06
CA ILE A 37 -6.82 -2.25 -6.27
C ILE A 37 -6.82 -3.75 -6.55
N ILE A 38 -7.35 -4.53 -5.60
CA ILE A 38 -7.52 -5.98 -5.76
C ILE A 38 -9.00 -6.29 -5.85
N THR A 39 -9.42 -6.89 -6.97
CA THR A 39 -10.79 -7.35 -7.19
C THR A 39 -10.86 -8.86 -7.19
N LYS A 40 -11.83 -9.41 -6.47
CA LYS A 40 -12.18 -10.83 -6.48
C LYS A 40 -13.64 -10.99 -6.86
N LYS A 41 -13.92 -11.95 -7.72
CA LYS A 41 -15.27 -12.33 -8.13
C LYS A 41 -15.49 -13.80 -7.84
N GLN A 42 -16.57 -14.11 -7.15
CA GLN A 42 -17.04 -15.47 -6.92
C GLN A 42 -18.51 -15.54 -7.32
N GLU A 43 -18.82 -16.35 -8.33
CA GLU A 43 -20.17 -16.42 -8.93
C GLU A 43 -20.70 -15.02 -9.30
N SER A 44 -21.83 -14.62 -8.72
CA SER A 44 -22.44 -13.31 -8.88
C SER A 44 -22.02 -12.30 -7.81
N ASN A 45 -21.10 -12.62 -6.90
CA ASN A 45 -20.59 -11.68 -5.90
C ASN A 45 -19.24 -11.11 -6.34
N ILE A 46 -19.09 -9.79 -6.25
CA ILE A 46 -17.84 -9.07 -6.47
C ILE A 46 -17.42 -8.38 -5.17
N LYS A 47 -16.17 -8.60 -4.79
CA LYS A 47 -15.51 -7.91 -3.69
C LYS A 47 -14.28 -7.18 -4.23
N GLN A 48 -14.10 -5.93 -3.86
CA GLN A 48 -12.94 -5.13 -4.24
C GLN A 48 -12.39 -4.46 -3.00
N VAL A 49 -11.07 -4.45 -2.87
CA VAL A 49 -10.36 -3.66 -1.87
C VAL A 49 -9.46 -2.70 -2.62
N TRP A 50 -9.60 -1.43 -2.30
CA TRP A 50 -8.69 -0.38 -2.72
C TRP A 50 -8.00 0.17 -1.47
N TRP A 51 -6.70 -0.07 -1.37
CA TRP A 51 -5.86 0.60 -0.40
C TRP A 51 -5.45 1.98 -0.92
N ILE A 52 -5.71 3.03 -0.16
CA ILE A 52 -5.42 4.41 -0.56
C ILE A 52 -4.40 4.99 0.43
N PRO A 53 -3.11 4.63 0.28
CA PRO A 53 -2.05 5.13 1.14
C PRO A 53 -1.79 6.62 0.89
N SER A 54 -1.11 7.31 1.80
CA SER A 54 -0.80 8.74 1.66
C SER A 54 -0.07 9.05 0.35
N GLU A 55 0.85 8.18 -0.08
CA GLU A 55 1.60 8.31 -1.33
C GLU A 55 0.72 8.35 -2.58
N TYR A 56 -0.45 7.71 -2.54
CA TYR A 56 -1.40 7.73 -3.67
C TYR A 56 -1.85 9.15 -3.97
N TRP A 57 -2.14 9.97 -2.95
CA TRP A 57 -2.66 11.31 -3.12
C TRP A 57 -1.66 12.22 -3.83
N ARG A 58 -0.38 12.17 -3.45
CA ARG A 58 0.66 12.91 -4.16
C ARG A 58 0.71 12.50 -5.62
N ILE A 59 0.84 11.21 -5.91
CA ILE A 59 0.94 10.71 -7.28
C ILE A 59 -0.31 11.04 -8.11
N ALA A 60 -1.51 10.95 -7.52
CA ALA A 60 -2.76 11.23 -8.20
C ALA A 60 -3.00 12.72 -8.48
N LEU A 61 -2.47 13.60 -7.62
CA LEU A 61 -2.77 15.04 -7.67
C LEU A 61 -1.66 15.88 -8.27
N THR A 62 -0.40 15.39 -8.34
CA THR A 62 0.74 16.16 -8.88
C THR A 62 0.52 16.62 -10.33
N ASP A 63 -0.16 15.82 -11.15
CA ASP A 63 -0.43 16.17 -12.55
C ASP A 63 -1.72 16.99 -12.74
N SER A 64 -2.44 17.33 -11.66
CA SER A 64 -3.67 18.13 -11.73
C SER A 64 -3.35 19.63 -11.78
N PRO A 65 -3.72 20.35 -12.86
CA PRO A 65 -3.31 21.74 -13.07
C PRO A 65 -3.89 22.72 -12.03
N ASP A 66 -5.00 22.35 -11.38
CA ASP A 66 -5.72 23.18 -10.43
C ASP A 66 -5.31 22.90 -8.97
N ILE A 67 -4.38 21.97 -8.73
CA ILE A 67 -3.97 21.55 -7.38
C ILE A 67 -2.49 21.87 -7.18
N GLY A 68 -2.21 22.81 -6.26
CA GLY A 68 -0.85 23.17 -5.88
C GLY A 68 -0.25 22.24 -4.83
N GLU A 69 1.09 22.24 -4.69
CA GLU A 69 1.84 21.42 -3.71
C GLU A 69 1.39 21.66 -2.25
N GLU A 70 0.91 22.87 -1.92
CA GLU A 70 0.36 23.19 -0.60
C GLU A 70 -0.84 22.29 -0.25
N ILE A 71 -1.77 22.09 -1.20
CA ILE A 71 -2.96 21.26 -1.01
C ILE A 71 -2.54 19.79 -0.90
N ILE A 72 -1.59 19.34 -1.72
CA ILE A 72 -1.07 17.96 -1.66
C ILE A 72 -0.47 17.69 -0.29
N THR A 73 0.37 18.60 0.20
CA THR A 73 1.03 18.48 1.50
C THR A 73 0.03 18.52 2.66
N ASP A 74 -1.01 19.34 2.57
CA ASP A 74 -2.10 19.37 3.56
C ASP A 74 -2.85 18.03 3.62
N ILE A 75 -3.17 17.43 2.47
CA ILE A 75 -3.80 16.09 2.41
C ILE A 75 -2.89 15.04 3.05
N GLU A 76 -1.61 15.02 2.70
CA GLU A 76 -0.65 14.07 3.27
C GLU A 76 -0.51 14.23 4.78
N THR A 77 -0.46 15.48 5.26
CA THR A 77 -0.34 15.80 6.68
C THR A 77 -1.56 15.31 7.46
N LYS A 78 -2.77 15.50 6.93
CA LYS A 78 -4.03 15.00 7.53
C LYS A 78 -4.08 13.47 7.62
N LEU A 79 -3.38 12.78 6.71
CA LEU A 79 -3.34 11.33 6.66
C LEU A 79 -2.15 10.73 7.45
N VAL A 80 -1.28 11.54 8.05
CA VAL A 80 -0.20 11.05 8.92
C VAL A 80 -0.81 10.23 10.05
N GLY A 81 -0.29 9.01 10.22
CA GLY A 81 -0.78 8.09 11.25
C GLY A 81 -2.10 7.40 10.92
N TYR A 82 -2.62 7.54 9.69
CA TYR A 82 -3.83 6.86 9.23
C TYR A 82 -3.61 6.10 7.92
N SER A 83 -4.47 5.13 7.65
CA SER A 83 -4.54 4.44 6.37
C SER A 83 -5.98 4.33 5.93
N LEU A 84 -6.25 4.72 4.68
CA LEU A 84 -7.58 4.68 4.10
C LEU A 84 -7.75 3.43 3.24
N PHE A 85 -8.87 2.75 3.42
CA PHE A 85 -9.30 1.66 2.57
C PHE A 85 -10.69 1.93 2.05
N SER A 86 -10.93 1.57 0.80
CA SER A 86 -12.27 1.44 0.28
C SER A 86 -12.58 -0.02 -0.04
N VAL A 87 -13.77 -0.45 0.33
CA VAL A 87 -14.27 -1.80 0.06
C VAL A 87 -15.56 -1.72 -0.72
N VAL A 88 -15.66 -2.56 -1.75
CA VAL A 88 -16.93 -2.91 -2.39
C VAL A 88 -17.21 -4.36 -2.06
N ASN A 89 -18.44 -4.66 -1.65
CA ASN A 89 -18.98 -6.02 -1.60
C ASN A 89 -20.39 -5.95 -2.19
N SER A 90 -20.58 -6.50 -3.38
CA SER A 90 -21.83 -6.34 -4.12
C SER A 90 -22.21 -7.59 -4.89
N ASP A 91 -23.50 -7.80 -5.07
CA ASP A 91 -24.01 -8.76 -6.05
C ASP A 91 -24.17 -8.12 -7.42
N ILE A 92 -23.81 -8.87 -8.45
CA ILE A 92 -24.07 -8.56 -9.84
C ILE A 92 -25.49 -9.04 -10.18
N SER A 93 -26.37 -8.08 -10.44
CA SER A 93 -27.73 -8.29 -10.88
C SER A 93 -27.85 -7.97 -12.38
N PRO A 94 -28.38 -8.88 -13.20
CA PRO A 94 -28.52 -8.65 -14.65
C PRO A 94 -29.35 -7.40 -15.03
N PHE A 95 -30.24 -6.96 -14.14
CA PHE A 95 -31.20 -5.90 -14.43
C PHE A 95 -30.97 -4.61 -13.64
N SER A 96 -30.24 -4.68 -12.52
CA SER A 96 -30.05 -3.54 -11.62
C SER A 96 -28.58 -3.21 -11.35
N GLY A 97 -27.65 -3.75 -12.15
CA GLY A 97 -26.22 -3.52 -11.98
C GLY A 97 -25.70 -4.16 -10.70
N PHE A 98 -25.15 -3.35 -9.79
CA PHE A 98 -24.57 -3.81 -8.54
C PHE A 98 -25.50 -3.55 -7.36
N LYS A 99 -25.72 -4.56 -6.52
CA LYS A 99 -26.46 -4.43 -5.26
C LYS A 99 -25.49 -4.54 -4.09
N LYS A 100 -25.32 -3.44 -3.35
CA LYS A 100 -24.49 -3.40 -2.14
C LYS A 100 -24.86 -4.49 -1.15
N ARG A 101 -23.84 -5.11 -0.56
CA ARG A 101 -23.91 -5.96 0.63
C ARG A 101 -23.05 -5.35 1.72
N ASP A 102 -23.33 -5.72 2.96
CA ASP A 102 -22.50 -5.34 4.08
C ASP A 102 -21.10 -5.94 3.93
N ALA A 103 -20.10 -5.18 4.35
CA ALA A 103 -18.72 -5.61 4.41
C ALA A 103 -18.19 -5.31 5.80
N THR A 104 -17.34 -6.19 6.31
CA THR A 104 -16.44 -5.89 7.41
C THR A 104 -15.02 -6.03 6.89
N ILE A 105 -14.12 -5.17 7.38
CA ILE A 105 -12.70 -5.21 7.01
C ILE A 105 -11.86 -5.37 8.27
N THR A 106 -10.82 -6.17 8.17
CA THR A 106 -9.77 -6.29 9.19
C THR A 106 -8.42 -6.37 8.49
N ILE A 107 -7.38 -5.85 9.13
CA ILE A 107 -6.01 -5.96 8.64
C ILE A 107 -5.26 -6.90 9.56
N ILE A 108 -4.49 -7.82 8.98
CA ILE A 108 -3.58 -8.69 9.72
C ILE A 108 -2.15 -8.25 9.38
N HIS A 109 -1.45 -7.70 10.37
CA HIS A 109 -0.07 -7.23 10.25
C HIS A 109 0.75 -7.77 11.42
N ASN A 110 1.86 -8.45 11.15
CA ASN A 110 2.72 -9.06 12.18
C ASN A 110 1.97 -9.89 13.24
N ASN A 111 0.96 -10.66 12.81
CA ASN A 111 0.06 -11.45 13.66
C ASN A 111 -0.90 -10.64 14.57
N GLU A 112 -0.88 -9.32 14.48
CA GLU A 112 -1.88 -8.45 15.10
C GLU A 112 -3.05 -8.22 14.16
N ILE A 113 -4.25 -8.13 14.74
CA ILE A 113 -5.49 -7.79 14.03
C ILE A 113 -5.77 -6.33 14.30
N LEU A 114 -5.73 -5.52 13.26
CA LEU A 114 -6.16 -4.12 13.30
C LEU A 114 -7.61 -4.04 12.84
N LEU A 115 -8.40 -3.28 13.59
CA LEU A 115 -9.79 -2.97 13.28
C LEU A 115 -9.87 -1.53 12.74
N PRO A 116 -10.85 -1.24 11.87
CA PRO A 116 -11.09 0.12 11.46
C PRO A 116 -11.56 0.95 12.66
N LEU A 117 -11.24 2.24 12.64
CA LEU A 117 -11.77 3.18 13.62
C LEU A 117 -13.31 3.21 13.52
N PRO A 118 -14.01 3.24 14.66
CA PRO A 118 -15.44 3.53 14.65
C PRO A 118 -15.66 4.96 14.16
N GLU A 119 -16.84 5.22 13.60
CA GLU A 119 -17.18 6.49 12.94
C GLU A 119 -16.90 7.70 13.84
N GLU A 120 -17.20 7.63 15.13
CA GLU A 120 -16.98 8.67 16.12
C GLU A 120 -15.51 8.96 16.43
N GLU A 121 -14.59 8.03 16.14
CA GLU A 121 -13.15 8.19 16.38
C GLU A 121 -12.39 8.65 15.12
N ILE A 122 -13.03 8.66 13.95
CA ILE A 122 -12.42 9.17 12.73
C ILE A 122 -12.28 10.70 12.86
N PRO A 123 -11.06 11.26 12.71
CA PRO A 123 -10.87 12.71 12.74
C PRO A 123 -11.73 13.45 11.70
N THR A 124 -12.29 14.60 12.10
CA THR A 124 -13.16 15.42 11.23
C THR A 124 -12.50 15.73 9.88
N ASP A 125 -11.24 16.11 9.88
CA ASP A 125 -10.50 16.46 8.66
C ASP A 125 -10.39 15.28 7.67
N ILE A 126 -10.31 14.04 8.18
CA ILE A 126 -10.29 12.84 7.33
C ILE A 126 -11.69 12.57 6.76
N LYS A 127 -12.76 12.78 7.54
CA LYS A 127 -14.13 12.65 7.03
C LYS A 127 -14.40 13.65 5.91
N GLU A 128 -14.04 14.91 6.12
CA GLU A 128 -14.17 15.97 5.13
C GLU A 128 -13.38 15.64 3.85
N LEU A 129 -12.13 15.16 4.00
CA LEU A 129 -11.33 14.70 2.87
C LEU A 129 -12.04 13.57 2.09
N ILE A 130 -12.54 12.55 2.77
CA ILE A 130 -13.27 11.45 2.14
C ILE A 130 -14.50 11.98 1.40
N ASP A 131 -15.27 12.88 2.02
CA ASP A 131 -16.50 13.40 1.41
C ASP A 131 -16.23 14.28 0.19
N VAL A 132 -15.16 15.07 0.22
CA VAL A 132 -14.71 15.88 -0.93
C VAL A 132 -14.27 15.00 -2.10
N PHE A 133 -13.48 13.95 -1.85
CA PHE A 133 -12.88 13.13 -2.92
C PHE A 133 -13.70 11.90 -3.31
N ARG A 134 -14.70 11.49 -2.52
CA ARG A 134 -15.57 10.34 -2.80
C ARG A 134 -16.13 10.35 -4.22
N PRO A 135 -16.66 11.46 -4.77
CA PRO A 135 -17.19 11.47 -6.14
C PRO A 135 -16.11 11.14 -7.19
N THR A 136 -14.91 11.69 -7.04
CA THR A 136 -13.78 11.45 -7.94
C THR A 136 -13.33 9.99 -7.86
N LEU A 137 -13.13 9.47 -6.64
CA LEU A 137 -12.75 8.07 -6.42
C LEU A 137 -13.80 7.10 -6.95
N ALA A 138 -15.09 7.39 -6.74
CA ALA A 138 -16.18 6.60 -7.28
C ALA A 138 -16.19 6.62 -8.80
N GLY A 139 -15.99 7.78 -9.43
CA GLY A 139 -15.89 7.91 -10.88
C GLY A 139 -14.77 7.06 -11.49
N MET A 140 -13.61 7.00 -10.82
CA MET A 140 -12.47 6.15 -11.24
C MET A 140 -12.79 4.65 -11.16
N ALA A 141 -13.58 4.23 -10.18
CA ALA A 141 -14.02 2.84 -10.01
C ALA A 141 -15.24 2.48 -10.89
N GLY A 142 -15.77 3.42 -11.66
CA GLY A 142 -16.95 3.24 -12.50
C GLY A 142 -18.19 2.89 -11.68
N GLN A 143 -19.04 1.98 -12.17
CA GLN A 143 -20.28 1.60 -11.48
C GLN A 143 -20.06 0.95 -10.09
N LEU A 144 -18.89 0.36 -9.84
CA LEU A 144 -18.55 -0.17 -8.52
C LEU A 144 -18.28 0.94 -7.49
N GLY A 145 -17.88 2.12 -7.97
CA GLY A 145 -17.54 3.26 -7.13
C GLY A 145 -18.69 3.75 -6.27
N GLU A 146 -19.91 3.67 -6.78
CA GLU A 146 -21.13 4.03 -6.02
C GLU A 146 -21.37 3.12 -4.81
N GLN A 147 -20.76 1.94 -4.81
CA GLN A 147 -20.93 0.92 -3.78
C GLN A 147 -19.81 0.94 -2.73
N MET A 148 -18.83 1.84 -2.88
CA MET A 148 -17.66 1.98 -2.00
C MET A 148 -18.08 2.28 -0.55
N ILE A 149 -17.45 1.56 0.38
CA ILE A 149 -17.49 1.82 1.82
C ILE A 149 -16.07 2.19 2.22
N PHE A 150 -15.89 3.34 2.86
CA PHE A 150 -14.59 3.79 3.32
C PHE A 150 -14.35 3.35 4.77
N TYR A 151 -13.13 2.95 5.04
CA TYR A 151 -12.66 2.53 6.35
C TYR A 151 -11.32 3.22 6.64
N VAL A 152 -11.21 3.77 7.84
CA VAL A 152 -9.99 4.43 8.30
C VAL A 152 -9.36 3.55 9.37
N PHE A 153 -8.08 3.27 9.23
CA PHE A 153 -7.29 2.55 10.23
C PHE A 153 -6.29 3.50 10.85
N LYS A 154 -6.07 3.36 12.16
CA LYS A 154 -4.87 3.91 12.78
C LYS A 154 -3.66 3.18 12.21
N ASN A 155 -2.65 3.94 11.80
CA ASN A 155 -1.48 3.48 11.07
C ASN A 155 -0.18 4.01 11.68
N GLU A 156 -0.18 4.17 13.00
CA GLU A 156 0.95 4.64 13.80
C GLU A 156 1.28 3.58 14.85
N LEU A 157 2.56 3.21 14.91
CA LEU A 157 3.12 2.34 15.95
C LEU A 157 3.45 3.15 17.20
N GLU A 158 3.69 2.48 18.34
CA GLU A 158 4.01 3.16 19.61
C GLU A 158 5.25 4.06 19.54
N ASP A 159 6.15 3.81 18.59
CA ASP A 159 7.36 4.60 18.33
C ASP A 159 7.13 5.78 17.35
N GLY A 160 5.89 6.01 16.92
CA GLY A 160 5.51 7.07 15.99
C GLY A 160 5.76 6.73 14.52
N THR A 161 6.20 5.51 14.20
CA THR A 161 6.43 5.07 12.81
C THR A 161 5.17 4.49 12.16
N THR A 162 5.13 4.49 10.83
CA THR A 162 3.98 4.00 10.07
C THR A 162 3.91 2.47 10.09
N ALA A 163 2.81 1.90 10.59
CA ALA A 163 2.64 0.45 10.69
C ALA A 163 2.56 -0.23 9.31
N ILE A 164 1.80 0.36 8.39
CA ILE A 164 1.49 -0.14 7.06
C ILE A 164 1.94 0.89 6.03
N SER A 165 2.98 0.54 5.27
CA SER A 165 3.52 1.38 4.20
C SER A 165 3.64 0.59 2.89
N PRO A 166 3.42 1.22 1.72
CA PRO A 166 3.71 0.64 0.41
C PRO A 166 5.16 0.19 0.21
N TYR A 167 6.07 0.66 1.07
CA TYR A 167 7.50 0.34 1.03
C TYR A 167 7.92 -0.76 2.02
N ASN A 168 7.03 -1.20 2.90
CA ASN A 168 7.36 -2.29 3.83
C ASN A 168 7.70 -3.57 3.06
N THR A 169 8.46 -4.48 3.66
CA THR A 169 8.71 -5.78 3.05
C THR A 169 7.69 -6.81 3.54
N GLY A 170 7.36 -7.78 2.70
CA GLY A 170 6.53 -8.93 3.07
C GLY A 170 5.12 -8.86 2.50
N LYS A 171 4.10 -9.02 3.34
CA LYS A 171 2.71 -9.09 2.91
C LYS A 171 1.82 -8.30 3.86
N LEU A 172 0.90 -7.54 3.29
CA LEU A 172 -0.23 -6.95 4.00
C LEU A 172 -1.47 -7.78 3.68
N TYR A 173 -2.08 -8.35 4.73
CA TYR A 173 -3.29 -9.14 4.62
C TYR A 173 -4.47 -8.27 5.01
N VAL A 174 -5.40 -8.09 4.07
CA VAL A 174 -6.66 -7.39 4.29
C VAL A 174 -7.78 -8.41 4.14
N LYS A 175 -8.53 -8.65 5.20
CA LYS A 175 -9.65 -9.59 5.16
C LYS A 175 -10.96 -8.83 5.08
N VAL A 176 -11.73 -9.12 4.03
CA VAL A 176 -13.09 -8.61 3.87
C VAL A 176 -14.08 -9.75 4.07
N ASN A 177 -14.85 -9.68 5.15
CA ASN A 177 -15.66 -10.79 5.67
C ASN A 177 -14.79 -12.05 5.85
N ASP A 178 -14.98 -13.03 4.97
CA ASP A 178 -14.34 -14.34 4.92
C ASP A 178 -13.27 -14.48 3.81
N VAL A 179 -12.97 -13.39 3.09
CA VAL A 179 -12.08 -13.42 1.92
C VAL A 179 -10.82 -12.59 2.17
N ASP A 180 -9.67 -13.21 1.98
CA ASP A 180 -8.37 -12.54 2.10
C ASP A 180 -7.98 -11.80 0.82
N PHE A 181 -7.47 -10.58 0.95
CA PHE A 181 -6.85 -9.76 -0.09
C PHE A 181 -5.40 -9.53 0.34
N ILE A 182 -4.45 -9.93 -0.51
CA ILE A 182 -3.04 -9.99 -0.13
C ILE A 182 -2.26 -9.03 -1.02
N TYR A 183 -1.77 -7.96 -0.42
CA TYR A 183 -0.79 -7.07 -1.02
C TYR A 183 0.61 -7.62 -0.77
N ARG A 184 1.40 -7.76 -1.83
CA ARG A 184 2.82 -8.14 -1.73
C ARG A 184 3.61 -6.85 -1.68
N LEU A 185 4.41 -6.70 -0.62
CA LEU A 185 5.12 -5.46 -0.34
C LEU A 185 6.64 -5.63 -0.50
N PRO A 186 7.36 -4.59 -0.99
CA PRO A 186 6.83 -3.30 -1.43
C PRO A 186 5.88 -3.41 -2.63
N LEU A 187 5.07 -2.39 -2.90
CA LEU A 187 4.32 -2.35 -4.15
C LEU A 187 5.29 -2.26 -5.32
N GLN A 188 5.00 -3.04 -6.39
CA GLN A 188 5.88 -3.16 -7.55
C GLN A 188 6.06 -1.83 -8.29
N SER A 189 5.03 -0.97 -8.28
CA SER A 189 5.07 0.36 -8.87
C SER A 189 5.95 1.34 -8.08
N MET A 190 6.24 1.05 -6.81
CA MET A 190 6.91 1.97 -5.88
C MET A 190 8.42 1.71 -5.75
N VAL A 191 8.93 0.67 -6.40
CA VAL A 191 10.34 0.29 -6.38
C VAL A 191 10.97 0.37 -7.77
N ALA A 192 12.25 0.73 -7.81
CA ALA A 192 13.01 0.75 -9.05
C ALA A 192 13.00 -0.65 -9.70
N LYS A 193 12.89 -0.69 -11.03
CA LYS A 193 13.05 -1.96 -11.76
C LYS A 193 14.48 -2.47 -11.58
N LYS A 194 14.63 -3.79 -11.57
CA LYS A 194 15.94 -4.45 -11.58
C LYS A 194 16.20 -5.04 -12.95
N VAL A 195 17.46 -5.28 -13.26
CA VAL A 195 17.89 -5.80 -14.56
C VAL A 195 18.42 -7.23 -14.39
N CYS A 196 18.06 -8.10 -15.33
CA CYS A 196 18.68 -9.42 -15.46
C CYS A 196 20.06 -9.26 -16.13
N PRO A 197 21.17 -9.68 -15.49
CA PRO A 197 22.50 -9.45 -16.05
C PRO A 197 22.80 -10.27 -17.32
N GLU A 198 22.01 -11.30 -17.65
CA GLU A 198 22.24 -12.17 -18.80
C GLU A 198 21.67 -11.60 -20.11
N ASP A 199 20.44 -11.08 -20.08
CA ASP A 199 19.72 -10.58 -21.26
C ASP A 199 19.40 -9.08 -21.20
N GLN A 200 19.73 -8.42 -20.08
CA GLN A 200 19.45 -7.00 -19.81
C GLN A 200 17.95 -6.67 -19.74
N GLU A 201 17.08 -7.66 -19.53
CA GLU A 201 15.65 -7.43 -19.36
C GLU A 201 15.36 -6.68 -18.06
N GLN A 202 14.49 -5.66 -18.13
CA GLN A 202 13.96 -4.96 -16.95
C GLN A 202 12.82 -5.76 -16.31
N LEU A 203 13.02 -6.10 -15.05
CA LEU A 203 12.15 -6.97 -14.27
C LEU A 203 11.65 -6.27 -12.99
N ASN A 204 10.77 -6.96 -12.28
CA ASN A 204 10.17 -6.47 -11.04
C ASN A 204 11.26 -6.18 -9.99
N GLY A 205 11.27 -4.96 -9.43
CA GLY A 205 12.20 -4.55 -8.37
C GLY A 205 12.10 -5.36 -7.08
N ASN A 206 10.93 -5.99 -6.85
CA ASN A 206 10.70 -6.85 -5.70
C ASN A 206 11.31 -8.24 -5.83
N TRP A 207 11.85 -8.59 -7.00
CA TRP A 207 12.45 -9.90 -7.20
C TRP A 207 13.95 -9.87 -6.89
N ASP A 208 14.42 -10.96 -6.28
CA ASP A 208 15.85 -11.16 -6.03
C ASP A 208 16.53 -11.87 -7.20
N TYR A 209 15.79 -12.70 -7.93
CA TYR A 209 16.30 -13.53 -9.01
C TYR A 209 15.46 -13.39 -10.28
N CYS A 210 16.12 -13.47 -11.43
CA CYS A 210 15.47 -13.57 -12.74
C CYS A 210 14.67 -14.88 -12.77
N PRO A 211 13.36 -14.84 -13.05
CA PRO A 211 12.56 -16.06 -13.09
C PRO A 211 12.86 -16.94 -14.31
N TRP A 212 13.57 -16.41 -15.33
CA TRP A 212 13.91 -17.15 -16.54
C TRP A 212 15.28 -17.82 -16.42
N HIS A 213 16.27 -17.08 -15.93
CA HIS A 213 17.67 -17.51 -15.86
C HIS A 213 18.12 -17.98 -14.46
N GLY A 214 17.34 -17.71 -13.42
CA GLY A 214 17.66 -18.10 -12.03
C GLY A 214 18.83 -17.31 -11.41
N ILE A 215 19.34 -16.29 -12.10
CA ILE A 215 20.46 -15.45 -11.66
C ILE A 215 19.98 -14.25 -10.84
N LYS A 216 20.83 -13.76 -9.94
CA LYS A 216 20.50 -12.61 -9.10
C LYS A 216 20.32 -11.34 -9.95
N LEU A 217 19.22 -10.63 -9.73
CA LEU A 217 18.96 -9.35 -10.40
C LEU A 217 19.84 -8.26 -9.81
N ILE A 218 20.19 -7.29 -10.66
CA ILE A 218 20.99 -6.12 -10.28
C ILE A 218 20.18 -4.84 -10.39
N GLU A 219 20.51 -3.85 -9.56
CA GLU A 219 19.91 -2.52 -9.65
C GLU A 219 20.32 -1.85 -10.97
N GLN A 220 19.41 -1.07 -11.55
CA GLN A 220 19.72 -0.22 -12.68
C GLN A 220 20.44 1.04 -12.15
N ASN A 221 21.74 1.15 -12.43
CA ASN A 221 22.53 2.36 -12.12
C ASN A 221 22.14 3.54 -12.99
#